data_AF-A0A538NKM0-F1
#
_entry.id   AF-A0A538NKM0-F1
#
_cell.length_a   1.000
_cell.length_b   1.000
_cell.length_c   1.000
_cell.angle_alpha   90.00
_cell.angle_beta   90.00
_cell.angle_gamma   90.00
#
_symmetry.space_group_name_H-M   'P 1'
#
loop_
_entity.id
_entity.type
_entity.pdbx_description
1 polymer ?
#
loop_
_entity_poly.entity_id
_entity_poly.type
_entity_poly.pdbx_seq_one_letter_code
_entity_poly.pdbx_strand_id
1 'polypeptide(L)'
;MRRSFFAIGSIIVLSSFILSSCDTPVGQGAGWGAATGAIIGGAATGHVRGAAIGAAAGAAAGALVGAAVQEDQVARYGPPPPGGFPIARWAGTPGFYYSPYTGRVYDLRGIPPGGLTRDVDTGRLFRKP
;
A
#
# COMPACT_ATOMS: atom_id res chain seq x y z
N MET A 1 -29.44 11.68 16.81
CA MET A 1 -28.35 11.98 15.84
C MET A 1 -26.97 11.40 16.20
N ARG A 2 -26.65 11.08 17.47
CA ARG A 2 -25.31 10.57 17.87
C ARG A 2 -25.04 9.08 17.59
N ARG A 3 -26.05 8.21 17.50
CA ARG A 3 -25.87 6.75 17.36
C ARG A 3 -25.39 6.32 15.97
N SER A 4 -25.83 6.99 14.90
CA SER A 4 -25.44 6.65 13.53
C SER A 4 -23.99 7.03 13.21
N PHE A 5 -23.47 8.13 13.76
CA PHE A 5 -22.06 8.51 13.62
C PHE A 5 -21.11 7.49 14.26
N PHE A 6 -21.46 6.96 15.44
CA PHE A 6 -20.68 5.90 16.08
C PHE A 6 -20.77 4.56 15.33
N ALA A 7 -21.93 4.23 14.74
CA ALA A 7 -22.08 3.03 13.92
C ALA A 7 -21.29 3.11 12.60
N ILE A 8 -21.34 4.26 11.92
CA ILE A 8 -20.57 4.51 10.69
C ILE A 8 -19.07 4.50 11.00
N GLY A 9 -18.64 5.13 12.10
CA GLY A 9 -17.26 5.09 12.56
C GLY A 9 -16.79 3.67 12.86
N SER A 10 -17.60 2.87 13.55
CA SER A 10 -17.28 1.47 13.85
C SER A 10 -17.17 0.62 12.57
N ILE A 11 -18.06 0.79 11.60
CA ILE A 11 -18.03 0.05 10.32
C ILE A 11 -16.83 0.43 9.45
N ILE A 12 -16.44 1.71 9.44
CA ILE A 12 -15.26 2.20 8.71
C ILE A 12 -13.99 1.63 9.35
N VAL A 13 -13.87 1.67 10.68
CA VAL A 13 -12.73 1.12 11.41
C VAL A 13 -12.64 -0.40 11.23
N LEU A 14 -13.77 -1.12 11.29
CA LEU A 14 -13.80 -2.56 11.04
C LEU A 14 -13.42 -2.91 9.59
N SER A 15 -13.87 -2.12 8.61
CA SER A 15 -13.53 -2.33 7.20
C SER A 15 -12.05 -2.07 6.93
N SER A 16 -11.47 -1.02 7.52
CA SER A 16 -10.03 -0.75 7.43
C SER A 16 -9.19 -1.87 8.03
N PHE A 17 -9.65 -2.49 9.12
CA PHE A 17 -8.96 -3.63 9.75
C PHE A 17 -8.96 -4.88 8.87
N ILE A 18 -10.04 -5.12 8.12
CA ILE A 18 -10.16 -6.27 7.20
C ILE A 18 -9.38 -6.00 5.91
N LEU A 19 -9.45 -4.79 5.35
CA LEU A 19 -8.72 -4.39 4.14
C LEU A 19 -7.20 -4.36 4.34
N SER A 20 -6.73 -4.00 5.54
CA SER A 20 -5.31 -4.00 5.87
C SER A 20 -4.68 -5.41 5.92
N SER A 21 -5.49 -6.48 5.94
CA SER A 21 -4.95 -7.86 5.85
C SER A 21 -4.56 -8.28 4.43
N CYS A 22 -4.99 -7.54 3.40
CA CYS A 22 -4.55 -7.71 2.02
C CYS A 22 -3.88 -6.41 1.57
N ASP A 23 -2.59 -6.27 1.86
CA ASP A 23 -1.73 -5.13 1.51
C ASP A 23 -1.56 -5.03 -0.01
N THR A 24 -2.64 -4.68 -0.68
CA THR A 24 -2.74 -4.59 -2.14
C THR A 24 -2.68 -3.12 -2.55
N PRO A 25 -1.94 -2.78 -3.60
CA PRO A 25 -1.91 -1.43 -4.16
C PRO A 25 -3.31 -0.91 -4.50
N VAL A 26 -4.21 -1.80 -4.93
CA VAL A 26 -5.64 -1.54 -5.19
C VAL A 26 -6.37 -1.06 -3.94
N GLY A 27 -6.23 -1.77 -2.81
CA GLY A 27 -6.91 -1.45 -1.56
C GLY A 27 -6.43 -0.13 -0.96
N GLN A 28 -5.12 0.12 -0.99
CA GLN A 28 -4.54 1.39 -0.55
C GLN A 28 -5.01 2.57 -1.43
N GLY A 29 -4.98 2.41 -2.75
CA GLY A 29 -5.46 3.43 -3.69
C GLY A 29 -6.95 3.73 -3.50
N ALA A 30 -7.78 2.69 -3.40
CA ALA A 30 -9.22 2.83 -3.18
C ALA A 30 -9.53 3.48 -1.82
N GLY A 31 -8.80 3.11 -0.76
CA GLY A 31 -8.99 3.66 0.58
C GLY A 31 -8.69 5.16 0.65
N TRP A 32 -7.53 5.58 0.13
CA TRP A 32 -7.15 6.99 0.07
C TRP A 32 -8.08 7.78 -0.86
N GLY A 33 -8.43 7.22 -2.02
CA GLY A 33 -9.39 7.82 -2.93
C GLY A 33 -10.76 8.01 -2.30
N ALA A 34 -11.27 7.02 -1.56
CA ALA A 34 -12.55 7.10 -0.86
C ALA A 34 -12.53 8.18 0.22
N ALA A 35 -11.48 8.22 1.04
CA ALA A 35 -11.34 9.20 2.11
C ALA A 35 -11.27 10.62 1.56
N THR A 36 -10.40 10.88 0.57
CA THR A 36 -10.25 12.20 -0.05
C THR A 36 -11.53 12.60 -0.78
N GLY A 37 -12.15 11.68 -1.53
CA GLY A 37 -13.40 11.90 -2.22
C GLY A 37 -14.57 12.21 -1.27
N ALA A 38 -14.64 11.55 -0.12
CA ALA A 38 -15.64 11.83 0.90
C ALA A 38 -15.52 13.24 1.49
N ILE A 39 -14.28 13.68 1.74
CA ILE A 39 -14.00 15.02 2.27
C ILE A 39 -14.40 16.08 1.25
N ILE A 40 -13.96 15.93 0.00
CA ILE A 40 -14.26 16.89 -1.08
C ILE A 40 -15.77 16.92 -1.36
N GLY A 41 -16.40 15.75 -1.50
CA GLY A 41 -17.84 15.64 -1.75
C GLY A 41 -18.69 16.17 -0.59
N GLY A 42 -18.26 15.96 0.65
CA GLY A 42 -18.92 16.50 1.83
C GLY A 42 -18.76 18.02 1.97
N ALA A 43 -17.57 18.55 1.68
CA ALA A 43 -17.29 19.98 1.72
C ALA A 43 -18.00 20.74 0.59
N ALA A 44 -18.06 20.17 -0.62
CA ALA A 44 -18.66 20.83 -1.78
C ALA A 44 -20.19 20.88 -1.71
N THR A 45 -20.85 19.83 -1.19
CA THR A 45 -22.33 19.78 -1.17
C THR A 45 -22.94 20.05 0.20
N GLY A 46 -22.15 20.09 1.28
CA GLY A 46 -22.63 20.30 2.66
C GLY A 46 -23.51 19.17 3.21
N HIS A 47 -23.54 18.01 2.55
CA HIS A 47 -24.43 16.89 2.91
C HIS A 47 -23.73 15.54 2.79
N VAL A 48 -24.13 14.59 3.63
CA VAL A 48 -23.62 13.20 3.64
C VAL A 48 -23.78 12.48 2.30
N ARG A 49 -24.75 12.87 1.46
CA ARG A 49 -24.88 12.33 0.10
C ARG A 49 -23.71 12.70 -0.81
N GLY A 50 -23.23 13.94 -0.77
CA GLY A 50 -22.05 14.33 -1.56
C GLY A 50 -20.79 13.63 -1.08
N ALA A 51 -20.65 13.46 0.24
CA ALA A 51 -19.58 12.65 0.80
C ALA A 51 -19.64 11.19 0.31
N ALA A 52 -20.81 10.57 0.29
CA ALA A 52 -20.95 9.19 -0.21
C ALA A 52 -20.64 9.06 -1.71
N ILE A 53 -21.09 10.02 -2.54
CA ILE A 53 -20.81 10.02 -3.98
C ILE A 53 -19.32 10.24 -4.23
N GLY A 54 -18.71 11.20 -3.53
CA GLY A 54 -17.29 11.46 -3.62
C GLY A 54 -16.45 10.27 -3.13
N ALA A 55 -16.88 9.60 -2.05
CA ALA A 55 -16.23 8.38 -1.57
C ALA A 55 -16.29 7.26 -2.61
N ALA A 56 -17.45 7.02 -3.23
CA ALA A 56 -17.60 5.98 -4.25
C ALA A 56 -16.78 6.27 -5.50
N ALA A 57 -16.80 7.51 -5.99
CA ALA A 57 -16.03 7.92 -7.16
C ALA A 57 -14.51 7.86 -6.88
N GLY A 58 -14.09 8.35 -5.72
CA GLY A 58 -12.70 8.30 -5.27
C GLY A 58 -12.21 6.87 -5.05
N ALA A 59 -13.05 6.00 -4.47
CA ALA A 59 -12.73 4.58 -4.30
C ALA A 59 -12.55 3.88 -5.66
N ALA A 60 -13.45 4.13 -6.61
CA ALA A 60 -13.37 3.54 -7.94
C ALA A 60 -12.11 4.02 -8.68
N ALA A 61 -11.84 5.32 -8.68
CA ALA A 61 -10.63 5.88 -9.29
C ALA A 61 -9.36 5.34 -8.63
N GLY A 62 -9.32 5.31 -7.30
CA GLY A 62 -8.20 4.77 -6.53
C GLY A 62 -7.97 3.28 -6.75
N ALA A 63 -9.05 2.50 -6.91
CA ALA A 63 -8.97 1.08 -7.22
C ALA A 63 -8.42 0.85 -8.64
N LEU A 64 -8.86 1.61 -9.63
CA LEU A 64 -8.37 1.53 -11.01
C LEU A 64 -6.88 1.88 -11.09
N VAL A 65 -6.46 2.96 -10.42
CA VAL A 65 -5.05 3.34 -10.36
C VAL A 65 -4.22 2.28 -9.64
N GLY A 66 -4.70 1.77 -8.50
CA GLY A 66 -4.01 0.71 -7.79
C GLY A 66 -3.94 -0.59 -8.59
N ALA A 67 -4.93 -0.88 -9.44
CA ALA A 67 -4.93 -2.04 -10.33
C ALA A 67 -3.90 -1.87 -11.45
N ALA A 68 -3.87 -0.70 -12.09
CA ALA A 68 -2.88 -0.37 -13.11
C ALA A 68 -1.44 -0.41 -12.55
N VAL A 69 -1.25 0.09 -11.32
CA VAL A 69 0.03 -0.03 -10.61
C VAL A 69 0.35 -1.49 -10.36
N GLN A 70 -0.59 -2.30 -9.87
CA GLN A 70 -0.35 -3.72 -9.64
C GLN A 70 0.04 -4.46 -10.92
N GLU A 71 -0.61 -4.17 -12.05
CA GLU A 71 -0.28 -4.75 -13.36
C GLU A 71 1.13 -4.32 -13.83
N ASP A 72 1.48 -3.04 -13.72
CA ASP A 72 2.84 -2.56 -14.04
C ASP A 72 3.89 -3.21 -13.14
N GLN A 73 3.58 -3.39 -11.85
CA GLN A 73 4.47 -4.07 -10.90
C GLN A 73 4.64 -5.55 -11.25
N VAL A 74 3.57 -6.27 -11.61
CA VAL A 74 3.67 -7.67 -12.04
C VAL A 74 4.46 -7.79 -13.35
N ALA A 75 4.22 -6.89 -14.30
CA ALA A 75 4.94 -6.85 -15.57
C ALA A 75 6.44 -6.54 -15.40
N ARG A 76 6.80 -5.68 -14.43
CA ARG A 76 8.19 -5.27 -14.18
C ARG A 76 8.96 -6.18 -13.21
N TYR A 77 8.31 -6.69 -12.18
CA TYR A 77 8.96 -7.36 -11.04
C TYR A 77 8.53 -8.82 -10.85
N GLY A 78 7.51 -9.28 -11.58
CA GLY A 78 6.88 -10.58 -11.38
C GLY A 78 5.88 -10.56 -10.22
N PRO A 79 5.02 -11.60 -10.13
CA PRO A 79 4.06 -11.70 -9.04
C PRO A 79 4.79 -11.80 -7.69
N PRO A 80 4.33 -11.11 -6.63
CA PRO A 80 4.92 -11.22 -5.31
C PRO A 80 4.86 -12.69 -4.85
N PRO A 81 5.98 -13.28 -4.39
CA PRO A 81 6.00 -14.67 -3.97
C PRO A 81 5.07 -14.88 -2.75
N PRO A 82 4.32 -15.99 -2.71
CA PRO A 82 3.53 -16.35 -1.53
C PRO A 82 4.49 -16.58 -0.35
N GLY A 83 4.51 -15.62 0.59
CA GLY A 83 5.49 -15.57 1.68
C GLY A 83 6.25 -14.23 1.79
N GLY A 84 6.06 -13.32 0.84
CA GLY A 84 6.66 -11.98 0.86
C GLY A 84 8.11 -11.95 0.37
N PHE A 85 8.68 -10.75 0.30
CA PHE A 85 10.06 -10.57 -0.16
C PHE A 85 11.05 -11.02 0.91
N PRO A 86 12.09 -11.80 0.55
CA PRO A 86 13.09 -12.24 1.50
C PRO A 86 13.84 -11.04 2.09
N ILE A 87 14.19 -11.15 3.37
CA ILE A 87 14.86 -10.10 4.13
C ILE A 87 16.36 -10.13 3.82
N ALA A 88 16.95 -8.95 3.63
CA ALA A 88 18.38 -8.78 3.44
C ALA A 88 19.14 -9.15 4.72
N ARG A 89 20.27 -9.85 4.58
CA ARG A 89 21.07 -10.28 5.73
C ARG A 89 22.07 -9.18 6.10
N TRP A 90 22.22 -8.88 7.38
CA TRP A 90 23.17 -7.85 7.82
C TRP A 90 24.61 -8.20 7.42
N ALA A 91 25.34 -7.23 6.85
CA ALA A 91 26.63 -7.49 6.21
C ALA A 91 27.86 -7.16 7.07
N GLY A 92 27.72 -6.94 8.38
CA GLY A 92 28.84 -6.57 9.24
C GLY A 92 29.05 -5.05 9.36
N THR A 93 28.62 -4.29 8.35
CA THR A 93 28.74 -2.82 8.33
C THR A 93 27.37 -2.16 8.48
N PRO A 94 27.22 -1.13 9.35
CA PRO A 94 25.96 -0.42 9.51
C PRO A 94 25.41 0.10 8.18
N GLY A 95 24.17 -0.28 7.86
CA GLY A 95 23.51 0.13 6.63
C GLY A 95 23.85 -0.71 5.39
N PHE A 96 24.82 -1.62 5.46
CA PHE A 96 25.12 -2.56 4.38
C PHE A 96 24.48 -3.92 4.66
N TYR A 97 23.84 -4.47 3.64
CA TYR A 97 23.15 -5.76 3.73
C TYR A 97 23.44 -6.62 2.51
N TYR A 98 23.55 -7.93 2.73
CA TYR A 98 23.66 -8.94 1.69
C TYR A 98 22.30 -9.22 1.06
N SER A 99 22.27 -9.21 -0.26
CA SER A 99 21.14 -9.73 -1.03
C SER A 99 20.94 -11.22 -0.71
N PRO A 100 19.70 -11.66 -0.45
CA PRO A 100 19.38 -13.06 -0.21
C PRO A 100 19.50 -13.95 -1.46
N TYR A 101 19.66 -13.36 -2.65
CA TYR A 101 19.72 -14.10 -3.91
C TYR A 101 21.16 -14.34 -4.37
N THR A 102 21.99 -13.30 -4.36
CA THR A 102 23.35 -13.33 -4.92
C THR A 102 24.44 -13.22 -3.86
N GLY A 103 24.08 -12.85 -2.62
CA GLY A 103 25.07 -12.56 -1.58
C GLY A 103 25.88 -11.30 -1.85
N ARG A 104 25.45 -10.41 -2.76
CA ARG A 104 26.11 -9.10 -2.96
C ARG A 104 25.72 -8.12 -1.88
N VAL A 105 26.66 -7.26 -1.51
CA VAL A 105 26.48 -6.20 -0.54
C VAL A 105 25.81 -5.00 -1.20
N TYR A 106 24.71 -4.55 -0.62
CA TYR A 106 24.00 -3.34 -1.00
C TYR A 106 23.99 -2.34 0.16
N ASP A 107 24.17 -1.06 -0.18
CA ASP A 107 23.99 0.05 0.75
C ASP A 107 22.49 0.39 0.87
N LEU A 108 21.89 0.04 2.00
CA LEU A 108 20.49 0.30 2.31
C LEU A 108 20.31 1.46 3.29
N ARG A 109 21.29 2.36 3.46
CA ARG A 109 21.20 3.50 4.40
C ARG A 109 20.06 4.47 4.04
N GLY A 110 19.84 4.70 2.75
CA GLY A 110 18.76 5.58 2.26
C GLY A 110 17.38 4.93 2.26
N ILE A 111 17.26 3.67 2.66
CA ILE A 111 16.04 2.88 2.52
C ILE A 111 15.39 2.74 3.89
N PRO A 112 14.11 3.08 4.06
CA PRO A 112 13.42 2.92 5.34
C PRO A 112 13.39 1.44 5.76
N PRO A 113 13.32 1.14 7.06
CA PRO A 113 13.16 -0.24 7.55
C PRO A 113 11.89 -0.85 6.93
N GLY A 114 12.00 -2.09 6.43
CA GLY A 114 10.93 -2.72 5.65
C GLY A 114 10.85 -2.29 4.18
N GLY A 115 11.67 -1.33 3.74
CA GLY A 115 11.72 -0.90 2.34
C GLY A 115 12.26 -1.97 1.40
N LEU A 116 11.76 -1.97 0.16
CA LEU A 116 12.17 -2.92 -0.87
C LEU A 116 13.34 -2.36 -1.68
N THR A 117 14.30 -3.22 -1.97
CA THR A 117 15.49 -2.91 -2.78
C THR A 117 15.64 -3.95 -3.87
N ARG A 118 16.15 -3.54 -5.03
CA ARG A 118 16.34 -4.42 -6.18
C ARG A 118 17.77 -4.96 -6.20
N ASP A 119 17.91 -6.26 -6.39
CA ASP A 119 19.17 -6.88 -6.76
C ASP A 119 19.45 -6.61 -8.24
N VAL A 120 20.60 -6.02 -8.56
CA VAL A 120 21.04 -5.66 -9.91
C VAL A 120 21.24 -6.88 -10.79
N ASP A 121 21.70 -8.00 -10.24
CA ASP A 121 22.08 -9.17 -11.05
C ASP A 121 20.90 -10.08 -11.36
N THR A 122 19.99 -10.26 -10.39
CA THR A 122 18.81 -11.13 -10.57
C THR A 122 17.55 -10.33 -10.91
N GLY A 123 17.57 -9.01 -10.74
CA GLY A 123 16.41 -8.15 -10.89
C GLY A 123 15.36 -8.30 -9.79
N ARG A 124 15.58 -9.20 -8.81
CA ARG A 124 14.60 -9.55 -7.78
C ARG A 124 14.60 -8.54 -6.63
N LEU A 125 13.43 -8.34 -6.03
CA LEU A 125 13.24 -7.45 -4.89
C LEU A 125 13.52 -8.18 -3.57
N PHE A 126 14.18 -7.51 -2.64
CA PHE A 126 14.43 -7.98 -1.28
C PHE A 126 14.13 -6.86 -0.27
N ARG A 127 13.77 -7.23 0.95
CA ARG A 127 13.35 -6.28 1.99
C ARG A 127 14.49 -5.94 2.93
N LYS A 128 14.65 -4.66 3.27
CA LYS A 128 15.51 -4.26 4.39
C LYS A 128 14.89 -4.77 5.71
N PRO A 129 15.68 -5.40 6.59
CA PRO A 129 15.21 -5.78 7.93
C PRO A 129 14.76 -4.57 8.75
#